data_AF-A0A5C1QBD7-F1
#
_entry.id   AF-A0A5C1QBD7-F1
#
_cell.length_a   1.000
_cell.length_b   1.000
_cell.length_c   1.000
_cell.angle_alpha   90.00
_cell.angle_beta   90.00
_cell.angle_gamma   90.00
#
_symmetry.space_group_name_H-M   'P 1'
#
loop_
_entity.id
_entity.type
_entity.pdbx_description
1 polymer ?
#
loop_
_entity_poly.entity_id
_entity_poly.type
_entity_poly.pdbx_seq_one_letter_code
_entity_poly.pdbx_strand_id
1 'polypeptide(L)'
;MSIIAKLDVFTLKIREKGNKENYLNFNDVGGFNLLNEISFYLGKNIYLFKIDNEAERTSRIEKNELIENSLFCRIKVGKFGESSEIVDTLSGSGIFHKEREHSDTIPLFFHIYVTEKSDMAILHIEKCNNRSLIPEIRNILSTVLEGLREDLFIYELRPLRKTLTLDELIKKSYGSINKISLTIDQNINDDYLEPTVLTIKSKPRKDFSDKIINNLISCSKSKNYNELKSLLPKALNKIDIQNVILGIRLNDKGNITVNLSEPIQITNSYIVSNDSLNIDKFGHPSYKYLKEYSSSLM
;
A
#
# COMPACT_ATOMS: atom_id res chain seq x y z
N MET A 1 -2.93 16.85 13.26
CA MET A 1 -4.03 16.09 12.65
C MET A 1 -4.02 14.68 13.21
N SER A 2 -5.11 14.25 13.84
CA SER A 2 -5.30 12.85 14.25
C SER A 2 -5.64 12.00 13.03
N ILE A 3 -4.85 10.95 12.81
CA ILE A 3 -5.08 9.96 11.77
C ILE A 3 -6.08 8.96 12.31
N ILE A 4 -7.15 8.71 11.55
CA ILE A 4 -8.18 7.73 11.91
C ILE A 4 -7.86 6.39 11.32
N ALA A 5 -7.57 6.35 10.02
CA ALA A 5 -7.26 5.11 9.32
C ALA A 5 -6.25 5.35 8.20
N LYS A 6 -5.42 4.33 7.93
CA LYS A 6 -4.60 4.26 6.72
C LYS A 6 -5.12 3.12 5.85
N LEU A 7 -5.52 3.46 4.62
CA LEU A 7 -5.98 2.50 3.63
C LEU A 7 -4.88 2.24 2.61
N ASP A 8 -4.44 0.99 2.49
CA ASP A 8 -3.65 0.54 1.35
C ASP A 8 -4.60 0.16 0.21
N VAL A 9 -4.27 0.58 -1.02
CA VAL A 9 -5.11 0.36 -2.20
C VAL A 9 -4.49 -0.69 -3.10
N PHE A 10 -5.31 -1.62 -3.58
CA PHE A 10 -4.92 -2.72 -4.44
C PHE A 10 -5.83 -2.79 -5.67
N THR A 11 -5.30 -3.39 -6.72
CA THR A 11 -6.08 -3.90 -7.85
C THR A 11 -6.30 -5.40 -7.64
N LEU A 12 -7.52 -5.84 -7.84
CA LEU A 12 -7.92 -7.24 -7.87
C LEU A 12 -8.39 -7.57 -9.27
N LYS A 13 -7.81 -8.63 -9.86
CA LYS A 13 -8.23 -9.17 -11.16
C LYS A 13 -8.30 -10.69 -11.08
N ILE A 14 -9.16 -11.29 -11.89
CA ILE A 14 -9.37 -12.74 -11.93
C ILE A 14 -9.13 -13.24 -13.35
N ARG A 15 -8.58 -14.44 -13.51
CA ARG A 15 -8.45 -15.11 -14.80
C ARG A 15 -8.48 -16.62 -14.63
N GLU A 16 -8.68 -17.34 -15.72
CA GLU A 16 -8.53 -18.79 -15.74
C GLU A 16 -7.06 -19.21 -15.69
N LYS A 17 -6.80 -20.34 -15.04
CA LYS A 17 -5.49 -20.97 -14.97
C LYS A 17 -5.07 -21.40 -16.37
N GLY A 18 -3.91 -20.91 -16.82
CA GLY A 18 -3.41 -21.12 -18.18
C GLY A 18 -3.72 -19.99 -19.16
N ASN A 19 -4.72 -19.13 -18.88
CA ASN A 19 -4.98 -17.94 -19.66
C ASN A 19 -4.18 -16.75 -19.11
N LYS A 20 -3.17 -16.28 -19.86
CA LYS A 20 -2.33 -15.16 -19.41
C LYS A 20 -2.84 -13.79 -19.87
N GLU A 21 -3.64 -13.74 -20.92
CA GLU A 21 -3.94 -12.51 -21.65
C GLU A 21 -5.25 -11.85 -21.22
N ASN A 22 -6.26 -12.67 -20.90
CA ASN A 22 -7.60 -12.15 -20.64
C ASN A 22 -8.01 -12.30 -19.17
N TYR A 23 -8.44 -11.18 -18.58
CA TYR A 23 -9.07 -11.16 -17.27
C TYR A 23 -10.59 -11.34 -17.41
N LEU A 24 -11.18 -12.01 -16.43
CA LEU A 24 -12.60 -12.30 -16.38
C LEU A 24 -13.39 -11.12 -15.83
N ASN A 25 -14.62 -10.98 -16.32
CA ASN A 25 -15.57 -10.02 -15.79
C ASN A 25 -16.05 -10.49 -14.40
N PHE A 26 -16.01 -9.63 -13.39
CA PHE A 26 -16.49 -9.92 -12.04
C PHE A 26 -17.99 -10.24 -11.98
N ASN A 27 -18.77 -9.78 -12.97
CA ASN A 27 -20.17 -10.14 -13.11
C ASN A 27 -20.39 -11.50 -13.80
N ASP A 28 -19.35 -12.09 -14.39
CA ASP A 28 -19.38 -13.38 -15.07
C ASP A 28 -18.04 -14.13 -14.93
N VAL A 29 -17.82 -14.70 -13.74
CA VAL A 29 -16.71 -15.62 -13.45
C VAL A 29 -17.26 -17.04 -13.55
N GLY A 30 -17.21 -17.61 -14.75
CA GLY A 30 -17.70 -18.96 -15.01
C GLY A 30 -19.22 -19.10 -14.84
N GLY A 31 -19.99 -18.06 -15.14
CA GLY A 31 -21.45 -18.00 -14.98
C GLY A 31 -21.92 -17.35 -13.67
N PHE A 32 -21.01 -16.91 -12.81
CA PHE A 32 -21.34 -16.37 -11.48
C PHE A 32 -20.88 -14.93 -11.30
N ASN A 33 -21.65 -14.15 -10.53
CA ASN A 33 -21.20 -12.83 -10.09
C ASN A 33 -20.32 -12.96 -8.85
N LEU A 34 -19.01 -12.74 -9.01
CA LEU A 34 -18.04 -12.95 -7.94
C LEU A 34 -18.31 -12.09 -6.70
N LEU A 35 -18.80 -10.86 -6.86
CA LEU A 35 -19.07 -9.98 -5.73
C LEU A 35 -20.24 -10.52 -4.89
N ASN A 36 -21.27 -11.08 -5.54
CA ASN A 36 -22.38 -11.77 -4.88
C ASN A 36 -21.90 -13.01 -4.13
N GLU A 37 -21.03 -13.82 -4.74
CA GLU A 37 -20.51 -15.05 -4.15
C GLU A 37 -19.62 -14.76 -2.92
N ILE A 38 -18.76 -13.74 -3.00
CA ILE A 38 -17.99 -13.26 -1.85
C ILE A 38 -18.95 -12.79 -0.75
N SER A 39 -19.94 -11.96 -1.09
CA SER A 39 -20.92 -11.45 -0.12
C SER A 39 -21.69 -12.58 0.57
N PHE A 40 -22.11 -13.59 -0.19
CA PHE A 40 -22.81 -14.76 0.33
C PHE A 40 -21.93 -15.59 1.27
N TYR A 41 -20.67 -15.85 0.88
CA TYR A 41 -19.70 -16.51 1.74
C TYR A 41 -19.51 -15.74 3.05
N LEU A 42 -19.31 -14.42 2.97
CA LEU A 42 -19.13 -13.58 4.15
C LEU A 42 -20.36 -13.63 5.06
N GLY A 43 -21.56 -13.53 4.48
CA GLY A 43 -22.84 -13.60 5.17
C GLY A 43 -23.05 -14.89 5.98
N LYS A 44 -22.63 -16.02 5.43
CA LYS A 44 -22.67 -17.33 6.12
C LYS A 44 -21.71 -17.44 7.30
N ASN A 45 -20.68 -16.59 7.36
CA ASN A 45 -19.57 -16.70 8.31
C ASN A 45 -19.53 -15.54 9.35
N ILE A 46 -20.63 -14.79 9.53
CA ILE A 46 -20.70 -13.59 10.40
C ILE A 46 -20.53 -13.88 11.91
N TYR A 47 -20.69 -15.13 12.38
CA TYR A 47 -20.85 -15.38 13.82
C TYR A 47 -19.76 -16.20 14.50
N LEU A 48 -18.83 -16.81 13.75
CA LEU A 48 -17.80 -17.66 14.31
C LEU A 48 -16.40 -17.05 14.13
N PHE A 49 -15.64 -17.00 15.22
CA PHE A 49 -14.22 -16.74 15.13
C PHE A 49 -13.55 -17.92 14.43
N LYS A 50 -12.96 -17.66 13.26
CA LYS A 50 -12.06 -18.61 12.62
C LYS A 50 -10.73 -18.52 13.34
N ILE A 51 -10.21 -19.68 13.73
CA ILE A 51 -8.93 -19.80 14.43
C ILE A 51 -7.95 -20.44 13.46
N ASP A 52 -6.83 -19.77 13.24
CA ASP A 52 -5.69 -20.28 12.49
C ASP A 52 -4.55 -20.49 13.51
N ASN A 53 -4.40 -21.74 13.95
CA ASN A 53 -3.41 -22.12 14.94
C ASN A 53 -1.98 -22.02 14.40
N GLU A 54 -1.78 -22.27 13.11
CA GLU A 54 -0.45 -22.20 12.49
C GLU A 54 0.03 -20.76 12.37
N ALA A 55 -0.86 -19.84 11.98
CA ALA A 55 -0.54 -18.43 11.91
C ALA A 55 -0.72 -17.68 13.25
N GLU A 56 -1.22 -18.36 14.29
CA GLU A 56 -1.56 -17.81 15.60
C GLU A 56 -2.51 -16.60 15.51
N ARG A 57 -3.58 -16.76 14.76
CA ARG A 57 -4.51 -15.68 14.40
C ARG A 57 -5.95 -16.09 14.59
N THR A 58 -6.77 -15.08 14.82
CA THR A 58 -8.22 -15.24 14.72
C THR A 58 -8.84 -14.14 13.87
N SER A 59 -9.93 -14.47 13.21
CA SER A 59 -10.73 -13.51 12.47
C SER A 59 -12.22 -13.80 12.62
N ARG A 60 -13.04 -12.74 12.67
CA ARG A 60 -14.49 -12.84 12.62
C ARG A 60 -15.05 -11.72 11.77
N ILE A 61 -15.90 -12.07 10.82
CA ILE A 61 -16.63 -11.11 10.03
C ILE A 61 -17.69 -10.47 10.92
N GLU A 62 -17.68 -9.15 11.08
CA GLU A 62 -18.67 -8.44 11.89
C GLU A 62 -19.82 -7.91 11.06
N LYS A 63 -19.51 -7.45 9.86
CA LYS A 63 -20.45 -6.79 8.97
C LYS A 63 -20.07 -7.07 7.54
N ASN A 64 -21.07 -7.31 6.70
CA ASN A 64 -20.93 -7.44 5.27
C ASN A 64 -22.13 -6.76 4.60
N GLU A 65 -21.87 -5.81 3.71
CA GLU A 65 -22.91 -5.08 2.99
C GLU A 65 -22.52 -4.95 1.52
N LEU A 66 -23.39 -5.45 0.65
CA LEU A 66 -23.27 -5.34 -0.79
C LEU A 66 -24.21 -4.23 -1.27
N ILE A 67 -23.67 -3.22 -1.94
CA ILE A 67 -24.41 -2.10 -2.50
C ILE A 67 -23.92 -1.88 -3.93
N GLU A 68 -24.78 -2.16 -4.92
CA GLU A 68 -24.44 -2.07 -6.34
C GLU A 68 -23.14 -2.83 -6.65
N ASN A 69 -22.12 -2.15 -7.18
CA ASN A 69 -20.82 -2.71 -7.55
C ASN A 69 -19.79 -2.67 -6.40
N SER A 70 -20.24 -2.52 -5.15
CA SER A 70 -19.37 -2.30 -3.99
C SER A 70 -19.69 -3.28 -2.85
N LEU A 71 -18.66 -3.93 -2.32
CA LEU A 71 -18.75 -4.79 -1.15
C LEU A 71 -17.97 -4.17 0.00
N PHE A 72 -18.67 -3.86 1.09
CA PHE A 72 -18.12 -3.28 2.31
C PHE A 72 -18.09 -4.34 3.40
N CYS A 73 -16.94 -4.54 4.02
CA CYS A 73 -16.82 -5.54 5.07
C CYS A 73 -15.94 -5.07 6.23
N ARG A 74 -16.38 -5.44 7.44
CA ARG A 74 -15.64 -5.25 8.68
C ARG A 74 -15.30 -6.62 9.25
N ILE A 75 -14.02 -6.84 9.54
CA ILE A 75 -13.50 -8.06 10.14
C ILE A 75 -12.78 -7.69 11.43
N LYS A 76 -13.15 -8.32 12.55
CA LYS A 76 -12.32 -8.34 13.75
C LYS A 76 -11.19 -9.31 13.56
N VAL A 77 -9.95 -8.83 13.67
CA VAL A 77 -8.75 -9.68 13.61
C VAL A 77 -7.95 -9.58 14.90
N GLY A 78 -7.55 -10.73 15.41
CA GLY A 78 -6.67 -10.87 16.56
C GLY A 78 -5.42 -11.66 16.19
N LYS A 79 -4.35 -11.41 16.94
CA LYS A 79 -3.20 -12.31 17.04
C LYS A 79 -3.23 -12.91 18.43
N PHE A 80 -2.79 -14.15 18.55
CA PHE A 80 -2.61 -14.76 19.87
C PHE A 80 -1.63 -13.93 20.68
N GLY A 81 -1.90 -13.84 21.97
CA GLY A 81 -1.14 -13.03 22.90
C GLY A 81 -0.18 -13.87 23.72
N GLU A 82 0.58 -13.18 24.56
CA GLU A 82 1.26 -13.83 25.67
C GLU A 82 0.23 -14.22 26.74
N SER A 83 0.48 -15.32 27.44
CA SER A 83 -0.30 -15.68 28.61
C SER A 83 0.02 -14.73 29.76
N SER A 84 -0.99 -14.15 30.39
CA SER A 84 -0.79 -13.15 31.44
C SER A 84 -1.95 -13.13 32.43
N GLU A 85 -1.66 -12.84 33.69
CA GLU A 85 -2.69 -12.58 34.69
C GLU A 85 -3.05 -11.08 34.68
N ILE A 86 -4.31 -10.77 34.43
CA ILE A 86 -4.86 -9.41 34.56
C ILE A 86 -5.22 -9.23 36.03
N VAL A 87 -4.49 -8.35 36.72
CA VAL A 87 -4.64 -8.09 38.16
C VAL A 87 -5.29 -6.73 38.37
N ASP A 88 -6.23 -6.66 39.30
CA ASP A 88 -6.73 -5.38 39.82
C ASP A 88 -5.64 -4.72 40.65
N THR A 89 -5.13 -3.59 40.18
CA THR A 89 -4.04 -2.87 40.85
C THR A 89 -4.41 -2.33 42.23
N LEU A 90 -5.71 -2.15 42.53
CA LEU A 90 -6.17 -1.63 43.83
C LEU A 90 -6.31 -2.74 44.87
N SER A 91 -6.83 -3.91 44.48
CA SER A 91 -7.04 -5.03 45.40
C SER A 91 -5.93 -6.09 45.36
N GLY A 92 -5.06 -6.06 44.34
CA GLY A 92 -4.04 -7.08 44.09
C GLY A 92 -4.62 -8.43 43.66
N SER A 93 -5.92 -8.51 43.41
CA SER A 93 -6.60 -9.76 43.06
C SER A 93 -6.56 -10.02 41.54
N GLY A 94 -6.33 -11.27 41.15
CA GLY A 94 -6.43 -11.70 39.76
C GLY A 94 -7.89 -11.60 39.27
N ILE A 95 -8.12 -10.79 38.23
CA ILE A 95 -9.44 -10.61 37.60
C ILE A 95 -9.63 -11.65 36.49
N PHE A 96 -8.58 -11.95 35.73
CA PHE A 96 -8.67 -12.81 34.56
C PHE A 96 -7.31 -13.41 34.20
N HIS A 97 -7.27 -14.72 33.94
CA HIS A 97 -6.10 -15.38 33.40
C HIS A 97 -6.20 -15.44 31.87
N LYS A 98 -5.41 -14.63 31.18
CA LYS A 98 -5.33 -14.64 29.72
C LYS A 98 -4.46 -15.82 29.30
N GLU A 99 -5.06 -16.84 28.71
CA GLU A 99 -4.35 -17.91 28.00
C GLU A 99 -3.76 -17.41 26.67
N ARG A 100 -2.79 -18.16 26.13
CA ARG A 100 -2.13 -17.82 24.85
C ARG A 100 -3.11 -17.74 23.68
N GLU A 101 -4.15 -18.58 23.69
CA GLU A 101 -5.20 -18.63 22.66
C GLU A 101 -6.13 -17.40 22.70
N HIS A 102 -6.16 -16.68 23.83
CA HIS A 102 -6.90 -15.43 23.89
C HIS A 102 -6.19 -14.35 23.08
N SER A 103 -6.94 -13.77 22.14
CA SER A 103 -6.42 -12.77 21.23
C SER A 103 -7.02 -11.39 21.51
N ASP A 104 -6.16 -10.37 21.48
CA ASP A 104 -6.64 -8.99 21.48
C ASP A 104 -7.09 -8.67 20.05
N THR A 105 -8.39 -8.53 19.84
CA THR A 105 -8.93 -8.28 18.51
C THR A 105 -9.06 -6.79 18.23
N ILE A 106 -8.80 -6.39 16.99
CA ILE A 106 -9.12 -5.05 16.49
C ILE A 106 -10.04 -5.17 15.28
N PRO A 107 -11.03 -4.28 15.13
CA PRO A 107 -11.80 -4.20 13.89
C PRO A 107 -10.92 -3.60 12.80
N LEU A 108 -10.88 -4.24 11.65
CA LEU A 108 -10.32 -3.69 10.42
C LEU A 108 -11.37 -3.75 9.32
N PHE A 109 -11.23 -2.85 8.37
CA PHE A 109 -12.15 -2.71 7.25
C PHE A 109 -11.51 -3.07 5.91
N PHE A 110 -12.30 -3.63 5.00
CA PHE A 110 -11.98 -3.67 3.57
C PHE A 110 -13.18 -3.33 2.69
N HIS A 111 -12.89 -2.84 1.49
CA HIS A 111 -13.87 -2.48 0.48
C HIS A 111 -13.43 -2.94 -0.91
N ILE A 112 -14.28 -3.68 -1.61
CA ILE A 112 -14.08 -4.07 -3.01
C ILE A 112 -15.04 -3.25 -3.86
N TYR A 113 -14.52 -2.50 -4.83
CA TYR A 113 -15.29 -1.78 -5.84
C TYR A 113 -15.00 -2.34 -7.22
N VAL A 114 -16.01 -2.90 -7.88
CA VAL A 114 -15.89 -3.39 -9.27
C VAL A 114 -15.99 -2.21 -10.22
N THR A 115 -14.98 -2.08 -11.09
CA THR A 115 -14.89 -0.99 -12.08
C THR A 115 -15.96 -1.09 -13.16
N GLU A 116 -16.23 -0.02 -13.91
CA GLU A 116 -17.18 -0.05 -15.04
C GLU A 116 -16.81 -1.12 -16.09
N LYS A 117 -15.51 -1.27 -16.37
CA LYS A 117 -14.99 -2.32 -17.27
C LYS A 117 -15.26 -3.74 -16.74
N SER A 118 -15.52 -3.85 -15.45
CA SER A 118 -15.86 -5.07 -14.71
C SER A 118 -14.81 -6.19 -14.75
N ASP A 119 -13.70 -6.06 -15.47
CA ASP A 119 -12.56 -7.00 -15.48
C ASP A 119 -11.53 -6.75 -14.35
N MET A 120 -11.79 -5.70 -13.56
CA MET A 120 -10.93 -5.24 -12.48
C MET A 120 -11.79 -4.72 -11.34
N ALA A 121 -11.31 -4.91 -10.11
CA ALA A 121 -11.82 -4.24 -8.93
C ALA A 121 -10.71 -3.49 -8.19
N ILE A 122 -11.09 -2.40 -7.52
CA ILE A 122 -10.25 -1.68 -6.57
C ILE A 122 -10.55 -2.20 -5.18
N LEU A 123 -9.52 -2.65 -4.47
CA LEU A 123 -9.61 -3.13 -3.11
C LEU A 123 -8.92 -2.16 -2.16
N HIS A 124 -9.68 -1.60 -1.23
CA HIS A 124 -9.16 -0.82 -0.10
C HIS A 124 -9.03 -1.72 1.12
N ILE A 125 -7.87 -1.69 1.78
CA ILE A 125 -7.63 -2.46 3.00
C ILE A 125 -7.12 -1.51 4.08
N GLU A 126 -7.81 -1.49 5.20
CA GLU A 126 -7.32 -0.83 6.39
C GLU A 126 -6.14 -1.57 7.00
N LYS A 127 -5.11 -0.80 7.36
CA LYS A 127 -3.94 -1.29 8.07
C LYS A 127 -3.82 -0.58 9.41
N CYS A 128 -3.71 -1.36 10.48
CA CYS A 128 -3.44 -0.85 11.82
C CYS A 128 -2.24 -1.60 12.41
N ASN A 129 -1.19 -0.87 12.77
CA ASN A 129 0.07 -1.43 13.27
C ASN A 129 0.62 -2.53 12.32
N ASN A 130 0.94 -3.70 12.87
CA ASN A 130 1.43 -4.87 12.15
C ASN A 130 0.31 -5.86 11.76
N ARG A 131 -0.94 -5.39 11.72
CA ARG A 131 -2.13 -6.19 11.36
C ARG A 131 -2.71 -5.68 10.04
N SER A 132 -3.03 -6.62 9.16
CA SER A 132 -3.58 -6.39 7.83
C SER A 132 -4.53 -7.52 7.47
N LEU A 133 -5.58 -7.18 6.71
CA LEU A 133 -6.56 -8.13 6.19
C LEU A 133 -6.12 -8.85 4.91
N ILE A 134 -4.90 -8.61 4.41
CA ILE A 134 -4.42 -9.27 3.19
C ILE A 134 -4.54 -10.80 3.27
N PRO A 135 -4.10 -11.47 4.36
CA PRO A 135 -4.22 -12.93 4.46
C PRO A 135 -5.67 -13.39 4.50
N GLU A 136 -6.53 -12.69 5.25
CA GLU A 136 -7.96 -12.99 5.35
C GLU A 136 -8.64 -12.86 3.98
N ILE A 137 -8.34 -11.79 3.24
CA ILE A 137 -8.92 -11.56 1.91
C ILE A 137 -8.44 -12.61 0.91
N ARG A 138 -7.16 -12.99 0.97
CA ARG A 138 -6.63 -14.09 0.14
C ARG A 138 -7.37 -15.39 0.41
N ASN A 139 -7.56 -15.74 1.68
CA ASN A 139 -8.29 -16.94 2.08
C ASN A 139 -9.76 -16.91 1.62
N ILE A 140 -10.44 -15.77 1.79
CA ILE A 140 -11.82 -15.58 1.30
C ILE A 140 -11.89 -15.78 -0.22
N LEU A 141 -11.00 -15.13 -0.97
CA LEU A 141 -10.97 -15.24 -2.43
C LEU A 141 -10.68 -16.66 -2.90
N SER A 142 -9.67 -17.32 -2.33
CA SER A 142 -9.35 -18.73 -2.63
C SER A 142 -10.56 -19.62 -2.37
N THR A 143 -11.14 -19.55 -1.17
CA THR A 143 -12.28 -20.40 -0.78
C THR A 143 -13.47 -20.20 -1.71
N VAL A 144 -13.78 -18.95 -2.06
CA VAL A 144 -14.92 -18.63 -2.94
C VAL A 144 -14.64 -19.15 -4.35
N LEU A 145 -13.47 -18.88 -4.92
CA LEU A 145 -13.15 -19.30 -6.28
C LEU A 145 -13.08 -20.82 -6.43
N GLU A 146 -12.48 -21.51 -5.46
CA GLU A 146 -12.45 -22.98 -5.39
C GLU A 146 -13.86 -23.55 -5.29
N GLY A 147 -14.73 -22.91 -4.49
CA GLY A 147 -16.14 -23.29 -4.35
C GLY A 147 -16.97 -23.07 -5.62
N LEU A 148 -16.59 -22.13 -6.49
CA LEU A 148 -17.26 -21.92 -7.79
C LEU A 148 -16.85 -23.01 -8.79
N ARG A 149 -15.54 -23.19 -8.98
CA ARG A 149 -14.97 -24.28 -9.77
C ARG A 149 -13.57 -24.61 -9.26
N GLU A 150 -13.38 -25.87 -8.87
CA GLU A 150 -12.12 -26.37 -8.33
C GLU A 150 -10.93 -26.00 -9.23
N ASP A 151 -9.96 -25.30 -8.64
CA ASP A 151 -8.64 -24.98 -9.20
C ASP A 151 -8.59 -24.32 -10.60
N LEU A 152 -9.72 -23.81 -11.10
CA LEU A 152 -9.79 -23.21 -12.43
C LEU A 152 -9.32 -21.75 -12.44
N PHE A 153 -9.48 -21.02 -11.33
CA PHE A 153 -9.29 -19.58 -11.31
C PHE A 153 -8.04 -19.17 -10.53
N ILE A 154 -7.40 -18.10 -11.00
CA ILE A 154 -6.31 -17.42 -10.32
C ILE A 154 -6.70 -15.96 -10.15
N TYR A 155 -6.53 -15.44 -8.94
CA TYR A 155 -6.65 -14.02 -8.67
C TYR A 155 -5.28 -13.35 -8.60
N GLU A 156 -5.22 -12.11 -9.07
CA GLU A 156 -4.06 -11.23 -8.94
C GLU A 156 -4.42 -10.08 -8.02
N LEU A 157 -3.78 -10.02 -6.86
CA LEU A 157 -3.90 -8.91 -5.92
C LEU A 157 -2.61 -8.09 -5.89
N ARG A 158 -2.60 -6.94 -6.56
CA ARG A 158 -1.40 -6.09 -6.70
C ARG A 158 -1.63 -4.72 -6.08
N PRO A 159 -0.68 -4.17 -5.28
CA PRO A 159 -0.79 -2.79 -4.80
C PRO A 159 -1.00 -1.83 -5.98
N LEU A 160 -2.00 -0.96 -5.87
CA LEU A 160 -2.22 0.08 -6.87
C LEU A 160 -1.05 1.05 -6.78
N ARG A 161 -0.29 1.20 -7.87
CA ARG A 161 0.84 2.12 -7.93
C ARG A 161 0.40 3.43 -8.55
N LYS A 162 0.76 4.53 -7.90
CA LYS A 162 0.63 5.86 -8.45
C LYS A 162 1.96 6.26 -9.09
N THR A 163 1.88 6.68 -10.34
CA THR A 163 3.01 7.26 -11.06
C THR A 163 3.02 8.76 -10.81
N LEU A 164 4.12 9.28 -10.28
CA LEU A 164 4.33 10.69 -9.98
C LEU A 164 5.60 11.20 -10.64
N THR A 165 5.58 12.46 -11.07
CA THR A 165 6.81 13.21 -11.34
C THR A 165 7.49 13.60 -10.02
N LEU A 166 8.80 13.90 -10.07
CA LEU A 166 9.50 14.41 -8.89
C LEU A 166 8.86 15.69 -8.34
N ASP A 167 8.44 16.59 -9.23
CA ASP A 167 7.77 17.85 -8.87
C ASP A 167 6.48 17.60 -8.07
N GLU A 168 5.63 16.68 -8.54
CA GLU A 168 4.40 16.31 -7.82
C GLU A 168 4.68 15.65 -6.48
N LEU A 169 5.69 14.78 -6.41
CA LEU A 169 6.06 14.10 -5.17
C LEU A 169 6.42 15.11 -4.08
N ILE A 170 7.24 16.10 -4.43
CA ILE A 170 7.73 17.13 -3.51
C ILE A 170 6.60 18.12 -3.17
N LYS A 171 5.88 18.66 -4.16
CA LYS A 171 4.79 19.64 -3.94
C LYS A 171 3.65 19.10 -3.09
N LYS A 172 3.31 17.82 -3.23
CA LYS A 172 2.27 17.15 -2.44
C LYS A 172 2.81 16.61 -1.10
N SER A 173 4.07 16.90 -0.77
CA SER A 173 4.72 16.48 0.47
C SER A 173 4.64 14.98 0.72
N TYR A 174 4.75 14.15 -0.32
CA TYR A 174 4.74 12.68 -0.16
C TYR A 174 6.03 12.12 0.44
N GLY A 175 7.13 12.87 0.34
CA GLY A 175 8.42 12.51 0.92
C GLY A 175 9.47 13.58 0.68
N SER A 176 10.69 13.35 1.19
CA SER A 176 11.83 14.25 1.01
C SER A 176 13.05 13.54 0.45
N ILE A 177 13.84 14.24 -0.36
CA ILE A 177 15.08 13.71 -0.91
C ILE A 177 16.14 13.74 0.20
N ASN A 178 16.74 12.59 0.51
CA ASN A 178 17.78 12.47 1.54
C ASN A 178 19.14 12.01 1.00
N LYS A 179 19.19 11.59 -0.26
CA LYS A 179 20.41 11.14 -0.95
C LYS A 179 20.33 11.50 -2.43
N ILE A 180 21.46 11.91 -3.00
CA ILE A 180 21.66 12.12 -4.44
C ILE A 180 22.92 11.36 -4.81
N SER A 181 22.85 10.47 -5.79
CA SER A 181 23.99 9.69 -6.28
C SER A 181 24.19 10.03 -7.75
N LEU A 182 25.33 10.61 -8.08
CA LEU A 182 25.72 11.05 -9.41
C LEU A 182 26.71 10.04 -9.98
N THR A 183 26.40 9.47 -11.14
CA THR A 183 27.36 8.66 -11.88
C THR A 183 28.11 9.58 -12.84
N ILE A 184 29.42 9.67 -12.68
CA ILE A 184 30.31 10.51 -13.49
C ILE A 184 31.26 9.61 -14.27
N ASP A 185 31.44 9.95 -15.55
CA ASP A 185 32.34 9.22 -16.43
C ASP A 185 33.72 9.87 -16.42
N GLN A 186 34.74 9.15 -15.99
CA GLN A 186 36.09 9.67 -16.06
C GLN A 186 36.65 9.40 -17.46
N ASN A 187 36.29 10.24 -18.42
CA ASN A 187 37.02 10.34 -19.69
C ASN A 187 38.39 11.00 -19.46
N ILE A 188 39.24 10.35 -18.67
CA ILE A 188 40.64 10.70 -18.47
C ILE A 188 41.45 9.64 -19.21
N ASN A 189 41.47 9.70 -20.54
CA ASN A 189 42.46 9.09 -21.45
C ASN A 189 42.95 7.64 -21.21
N ASP A 190 42.28 6.83 -20.40
CA ASP A 190 42.64 5.44 -20.12
C ASP A 190 41.40 4.55 -20.30
N ASP A 191 41.48 3.59 -21.22
CA ASP A 191 40.40 2.68 -21.65
C ASP A 191 39.92 1.68 -20.56
N TYR A 192 40.19 1.94 -19.28
CA TYR A 192 40.02 0.98 -18.18
C TYR A 192 39.39 1.52 -16.88
N LEU A 193 38.89 2.76 -16.83
CA LEU A 193 38.27 3.28 -15.61
C LEU A 193 36.75 3.06 -15.58
N GLU A 194 36.27 2.31 -14.59
CA GLU A 194 34.84 2.16 -14.33
C GLU A 194 34.19 3.50 -13.93
N PRO A 195 32.91 3.72 -14.28
CA PRO A 195 32.17 4.93 -13.88
C PRO A 195 32.22 5.14 -12.37
N THR A 196 32.59 6.34 -11.93
CA THR A 196 32.67 6.65 -10.49
C THR A 196 31.33 7.16 -10.00
N VAL A 197 30.83 6.61 -8.88
CA VAL A 197 29.58 7.07 -8.25
C VAL A 197 29.89 8.03 -7.10
N LEU A 198 29.56 9.30 -7.28
CA LEU A 198 29.63 10.31 -6.23
C LEU A 198 28.29 10.39 -5.48
N THR A 199 28.30 10.09 -4.19
CA THR A 199 27.10 10.13 -3.34
C THR A 199 27.11 11.35 -2.43
N ILE A 200 26.09 12.19 -2.56
CA ILE A 200 25.79 13.31 -1.67
C ILE A 200 24.64 12.90 -0.76
N LYS A 201 24.86 12.91 0.56
CA LYS A 201 23.81 12.63 1.56
C LYS A 201 23.41 13.94 2.25
N SER A 202 22.12 14.14 2.48
CA SER A 202 21.69 15.21 3.38
C SER A 202 22.07 14.86 4.82
N LYS A 203 22.23 15.88 5.68
CA LYS A 203 22.44 15.62 7.11
C LYS A 203 21.21 14.92 7.69
N PRO A 204 21.37 14.05 8.72
CA PRO A 204 20.22 13.46 9.40
C PRO A 204 19.27 14.57 9.86
N ARG A 205 17.99 14.48 9.47
CA ARG A 205 16.91 15.43 9.80
C ARG A 205 17.00 16.82 9.15
N LYS A 206 17.86 17.01 8.15
CA LYS A 206 17.81 18.20 7.28
C LYS A 206 17.58 17.78 5.83
N ASP A 207 16.61 18.39 5.20
CA ASP A 207 16.37 18.23 3.76
C ASP A 207 17.41 19.03 2.97
N PHE A 208 17.56 18.70 1.68
CA PHE A 208 18.32 19.56 0.77
C PHE A 208 17.65 20.94 0.66
N SER A 209 18.43 21.98 0.38
CA SER A 209 17.87 23.33 0.20
C SER A 209 16.96 23.39 -1.03
N ASP A 210 15.98 24.30 -1.01
CA ASP A 210 15.03 24.50 -2.11
C ASP A 210 15.73 24.74 -3.45
N LYS A 211 16.89 25.42 -3.44
CA LYS A 211 17.71 25.60 -4.64
C LYS A 211 18.15 24.28 -5.26
N ILE A 212 18.61 23.32 -4.44
CA ILE A 212 19.02 22.00 -4.91
C ILE A 212 17.79 21.23 -5.41
N ILE A 213 16.69 21.27 -4.67
CA ILE A 213 15.44 20.61 -5.05
C ILE A 213 14.91 21.14 -6.39
N ASN A 214 14.88 22.46 -6.57
CA ASN A 214 14.43 23.09 -7.81
C ASN A 214 15.32 22.72 -9.01
N ASN A 215 16.64 22.65 -8.81
CA ASN A 215 17.55 22.15 -9.84
C ASN A 215 17.28 20.68 -10.17
N LEU A 216 17.03 19.82 -9.18
CA LEU A 216 16.67 18.41 -9.45
C LEU A 216 15.35 18.31 -10.23
N ILE A 217 14.36 19.14 -9.89
CA ILE A 217 13.09 19.21 -10.61
C ILE A 217 13.29 19.69 -12.06
N SER A 218 14.11 20.73 -12.29
CA SER A 218 14.42 21.18 -13.66
C SER A 218 15.10 20.08 -14.47
N CYS A 219 16.11 19.42 -13.88
CA CYS A 219 16.86 18.33 -14.50
C CYS A 219 15.97 17.12 -14.82
N SER A 220 15.03 16.78 -13.92
CA SER A 220 14.07 15.69 -14.16
C SER A 220 13.18 15.98 -15.38
N LYS A 221 12.82 17.25 -15.59
CA LYS A 221 12.00 17.69 -16.74
C LYS A 221 12.83 17.80 -18.03
N SER A 222 14.01 18.42 -17.97
CA SER A 222 14.87 18.66 -19.15
C SER A 222 15.65 17.42 -19.58
N LYS A 223 15.83 16.45 -18.68
CA LYS A 223 16.73 15.29 -18.83
C LYS A 223 18.20 15.68 -19.06
N ASN A 224 18.57 16.92 -18.74
CA ASN A 224 19.95 17.40 -18.85
C ASN A 224 20.63 17.37 -17.47
N TYR A 225 21.35 16.27 -17.18
CA TYR A 225 22.01 16.12 -15.88
C TYR A 225 23.18 17.08 -15.65
N ASN A 226 23.71 17.70 -16.70
CA ASN A 226 24.82 18.63 -16.57
C ASN A 226 24.41 19.96 -15.88
N GLU A 227 23.11 20.24 -15.76
CA GLU A 227 22.58 21.30 -14.89
C GLU A 227 22.96 21.07 -13.40
N LEU A 228 23.22 19.81 -13.01
CA LEU A 228 23.64 19.45 -11.65
C LEU A 228 25.15 19.55 -11.40
N LYS A 229 25.96 19.98 -12.39
CA LYS A 229 27.40 20.19 -12.19
C LYS A 229 27.70 21.16 -11.05
N SER A 230 26.78 22.08 -10.74
CA SER A 230 26.87 22.97 -9.59
C SER A 230 26.94 22.26 -8.22
N LEU A 231 26.55 20.98 -8.15
CA LEU A 231 26.64 20.14 -6.96
C LEU A 231 28.02 19.45 -6.82
N LEU A 232 28.82 19.44 -7.88
CA LEU A 232 30.14 18.83 -7.88
C LEU A 232 31.19 19.79 -7.29
N PRO A 233 32.25 19.25 -6.65
CA PRO A 233 33.46 20.03 -6.38
C PRO A 233 34.00 20.64 -7.68
N LYS A 234 34.56 21.86 -7.62
CA LYS A 234 35.08 22.58 -8.81
C LYS A 234 36.01 21.73 -9.68
N ALA A 235 36.80 20.84 -9.07
CA ALA A 235 37.71 19.94 -9.77
C ALA A 235 37.01 18.98 -10.75
N LEU A 236 35.74 18.65 -10.50
CA LEU A 236 34.95 17.72 -11.31
C LEU A 236 33.96 18.42 -12.26
N ASN A 237 33.96 19.76 -12.33
CA ASN A 237 33.03 20.52 -13.17
C ASN A 237 33.19 20.27 -14.68
N LYS A 238 34.35 19.74 -15.11
CA LYS A 238 34.61 19.39 -16.51
C LYS A 238 34.06 18.00 -16.89
N ILE A 239 33.66 17.20 -15.91
CA ILE A 239 33.18 15.84 -16.11
C ILE A 239 31.66 15.87 -16.34
N ASP A 240 31.19 15.02 -17.26
CA ASP A 240 29.77 14.87 -17.53
C ASP A 240 29.09 13.91 -16.56
N ILE A 241 27.85 14.25 -16.20
CA ILE A 241 27.02 13.43 -15.33
C ILE A 241 26.18 12.52 -16.23
N GLN A 242 26.41 11.21 -16.13
CA GLN A 242 25.71 10.23 -16.95
C GLN A 242 24.36 9.82 -16.36
N ASN A 243 24.27 9.72 -15.04
CA ASN A 243 23.06 9.25 -14.37
C ASN A 243 22.92 9.86 -12.98
N VAL A 244 21.68 10.01 -12.53
CA VAL A 244 21.34 10.58 -11.22
C VAL A 244 20.32 9.69 -10.54
N ILE A 245 20.69 9.12 -9.40
CA ILE A 245 19.82 8.29 -8.55
C ILE A 245 19.52 9.04 -7.26
N LEU A 246 18.25 9.25 -6.97
CA LEU A 246 17.79 9.88 -5.74
C LEU A 246 17.40 8.83 -4.72
N GLY A 247 17.78 9.04 -3.46
CA GLY A 247 17.16 8.39 -2.30
C GLY A 247 16.10 9.31 -1.72
N ILE A 248 14.87 8.82 -1.64
CA ILE A 248 13.70 9.57 -1.17
C ILE A 248 13.16 8.88 0.08
N ARG A 249 13.00 9.62 1.17
CA ARG A 249 12.27 9.17 2.36
C ARG A 249 10.81 9.49 2.17
N LEU A 250 9.98 8.46 1.95
CA LEU A 250 8.54 8.59 1.99
C LEU A 250 8.08 8.75 3.43
N ASN A 251 7.05 9.56 3.64
CA ASN A 251 6.54 9.83 4.99
C ASN A 251 6.04 8.56 5.71
N ASP A 252 5.63 7.55 4.94
CA ASP A 252 4.80 6.46 5.43
C ASP A 252 5.34 5.06 5.10
N LYS A 253 6.41 4.96 4.28
CA LYS A 253 6.90 3.69 3.70
C LYS A 253 8.44 3.54 3.68
N GLY A 254 9.17 4.42 4.38
CA GLY A 254 10.63 4.34 4.49
C GLY A 254 11.36 4.95 3.30
N ASN A 255 12.57 4.47 2.98
CA ASN A 255 13.37 5.03 1.90
C ASN A 255 13.17 4.24 0.60
N ILE A 256 13.02 4.95 -0.53
CA ILE A 256 13.05 4.41 -1.89
C ILE A 256 14.23 5.00 -2.67
N THR A 257 14.65 4.33 -3.73
CA THR A 257 15.64 4.83 -4.69
C THR A 257 15.03 4.93 -6.07
N VAL A 258 15.23 6.08 -6.74
CA VAL A 258 14.62 6.36 -8.05
C VAL A 258 15.65 6.97 -8.98
N ASN A 259 15.60 6.63 -10.27
CA ASN A 259 16.34 7.36 -11.29
C ASN A 259 15.64 8.72 -11.52
N LEU A 260 16.40 9.82 -11.56
CA LEU A 260 15.88 11.17 -11.72
C LEU A 260 15.06 11.36 -13.01
N SER A 261 15.41 10.63 -14.07
CA SER A 261 14.72 10.70 -15.37
C SER A 261 13.47 9.83 -15.47
N GLU A 262 13.25 8.96 -14.48
CA GLU A 262 12.16 8.02 -14.51
C GLU A 262 10.97 8.50 -13.65
N PRO A 263 9.74 8.15 -14.05
CA PRO A 263 8.58 8.34 -13.20
C PRO A 263 8.73 7.62 -11.87
N ILE A 264 8.32 8.27 -10.78
CA ILE A 264 8.38 7.71 -9.44
C ILE A 264 7.12 6.90 -9.19
N GLN A 265 7.27 5.60 -8.97
CA GLN A 265 6.17 4.73 -8.59
C GLN A 265 6.08 4.62 -7.07
N ILE A 266 5.02 5.16 -6.49
CA ILE A 266 4.69 4.93 -5.08
C ILE A 266 3.45 4.05 -4.98
N THR A 267 3.41 3.15 -3.99
CA THR A 267 2.17 2.44 -3.67
C THR A 267 1.14 3.44 -3.16
N ASN A 268 -0.04 3.43 -3.74
CA ASN A 268 -1.12 4.30 -3.35
C ASN A 268 -1.63 3.85 -1.97
N SER A 269 -1.54 4.77 -1.01
CA SER A 269 -2.16 4.62 0.29
C SER A 269 -2.74 5.96 0.68
N TYR A 270 -3.93 5.92 1.25
CA TYR A 270 -4.67 7.11 1.64
C TYR A 270 -4.79 7.18 3.15
N ILE A 271 -4.58 8.37 3.70
CA ILE A 271 -4.75 8.66 5.11
C ILE A 271 -6.09 9.35 5.29
N VAL A 272 -6.93 8.75 6.10
CA VAL A 272 -8.25 9.27 6.47
C VAL A 272 -8.06 10.04 7.78
N SER A 273 -8.31 11.36 7.76
CA SER A 273 -8.13 12.26 8.91
C SER A 273 -9.45 12.59 9.61
N ASN A 274 -9.38 12.85 10.93
CA ASN A 274 -10.52 13.33 11.76
C ASN A 274 -11.30 14.49 11.17
N ASP A 275 -10.63 15.37 10.43
CA ASP A 275 -11.22 16.61 9.92
C ASP A 275 -12.05 16.37 8.64
N SER A 276 -12.13 15.12 8.17
CA SER A 276 -12.98 14.78 7.02
C SER A 276 -14.42 14.53 7.46
N LEU A 277 -15.38 15.21 6.82
CA LEU A 277 -16.84 14.99 6.94
C LEU A 277 -17.30 13.55 6.58
N ASN A 278 -16.34 12.65 6.33
CA ASN A 278 -16.49 11.42 5.60
C ASN A 278 -16.14 10.21 6.48
N ILE A 279 -16.42 10.31 7.78
CA ILE A 279 -16.13 9.26 8.75
C ILE A 279 -17.39 8.97 9.54
N ASP A 280 -17.70 7.68 9.69
CA ASP A 280 -18.84 7.23 10.47
C ASP A 280 -18.59 7.31 11.98
N LYS A 281 -19.63 7.03 12.76
CA LYS A 281 -19.60 7.04 14.23
C LYS A 281 -18.61 6.04 14.86
N PHE A 282 -18.02 5.14 14.08
CA PHE A 282 -17.06 4.14 14.53
C PHE A 282 -15.63 4.47 14.12
N GLY A 283 -15.40 5.63 13.48
CA GLY A 283 -14.09 6.00 12.98
C GLY A 283 -13.77 5.33 11.64
N HIS A 284 -14.75 4.92 10.84
CA HIS A 284 -14.51 4.33 9.52
C HIS A 284 -14.84 5.31 8.40
N PRO A 285 -14.15 5.25 7.24
CA PRO A 285 -14.51 6.03 6.08
C PRO A 285 -15.95 5.72 5.65
N SER A 286 -16.74 6.76 5.36
CA SER A 286 -18.11 6.61 4.91
C SER A 286 -18.16 5.91 3.55
N TYR A 287 -19.22 5.12 3.31
CA TYR A 287 -19.35 4.37 2.05
C TYR A 287 -19.41 5.28 0.84
N LYS A 288 -20.12 6.41 0.96
CA LYS A 288 -20.18 7.43 -0.07
C LYS A 288 -18.78 7.92 -0.45
N TYR A 289 -17.96 8.23 0.55
CA TYR A 289 -16.60 8.69 0.32
C TYR A 289 -15.71 7.63 -0.33
N LEU A 290 -15.77 6.39 0.14
CA LEU A 290 -14.98 5.31 -0.45
C LEU A 290 -15.38 5.05 -1.90
N LYS A 291 -16.66 5.12 -2.23
CA LYS A 291 -17.15 4.98 -3.60
C LYS A 291 -16.62 6.12 -4.49
N GLU A 292 -16.80 7.37 -4.06
CA GLU A 292 -16.28 8.55 -4.78
C GLU A 292 -14.76 8.48 -4.97
N TYR A 293 -14.01 8.10 -3.93
CA TYR A 293 -12.57 7.93 -4.01
C TYR A 293 -12.18 6.80 -4.97
N SER A 294 -12.87 5.65 -4.92
CA SER A 294 -12.61 4.53 -5.83
C SER A 294 -12.81 4.91 -7.29
N SER A 295 -13.88 5.65 -7.58
CA SER A 295 -14.15 6.17 -8.94
C SER A 295 -13.09 7.19 -9.38
N SER A 296 -12.52 7.97 -8.46
CA SER A 296 -11.45 8.94 -8.77
C SER A 296 -10.09 8.31 -9.11
N LEU A 297 -9.92 7.02 -8.81
CA LEU A 297 -8.68 6.27 -9.08
C LEU A 297 -8.62 5.66 -10.50
N MET A 298 -9.70 5.80 -11.28
CA MET A 298 -9.80 5.33 -12.67
C MET A 298 -9.55 6.48 -13.64
#